data_AF-A0A3N5XUX6-F1
#
_entry.id   AF-A0A3N5XUX6-F1
#
_cell.length_a   1.000
_cell.length_b   1.000
_cell.length_c   1.000
_cell.angle_alpha   90.00
_cell.angle_beta   90.00
_cell.angle_gamma   90.00
#
_symmetry.space_group_name_H-M   'P 1'
#
loop_
_entity.id
_entity.type
_entity.pdbx_description
1 polymer ?
#
loop_
_entity_poly.entity_id
_entity_poly.type
_entity_poly.pdbx_seq_one_letter_code
_entity_poly.pdbx_strand_id
1 'polypeptide(L)'
;MPRPRYVWDYNIDETEFREILGGRLKIGRLDRDWAAVRVLENAPYEEIVRLIGFRSLVEEWPRWRSRVRSESRRRGLHFLVDWLPARHPEVLANKVSALIDRDEPKDMADIWGFCCVKRLSLPQALTGAAGKAAGIFPPDVARRLLSASKKDWEVIKWITAPEPDRFVSDLHGLGERLVLP
;
A
#
# COMPACT_ATOMS: atom_id res chain seq x y z
N MET A 1 -0.72 -27.86 18.17
CA MET A 1 0.19 -26.69 18.02
C MET A 1 -0.35 -25.53 18.86
N PRO A 2 0.47 -24.56 19.30
CA PRO A 2 -0.03 -23.41 20.08
C PRO A 2 -1.01 -22.56 19.24
N ARG A 3 -2.00 -21.98 19.91
CA ARG A 3 -2.99 -21.07 19.32
C ARG A 3 -2.46 -19.63 19.34
N PRO A 4 -2.74 -18.81 18.31
CA PRO A 4 -2.37 -17.40 18.35
C PRO A 4 -3.10 -16.67 19.48
N ARG A 5 -2.40 -15.82 20.24
CA ARG A 5 -2.99 -15.07 21.38
C ARG A 5 -4.15 -14.14 20.98
N TYR A 6 -4.17 -13.71 19.71
CA TYR A 6 -5.16 -12.79 19.15
C TYR A 6 -6.34 -13.51 18.44
N VAL A 7 -6.38 -14.85 18.52
CA VAL A 7 -7.53 -15.69 18.10
C VAL A 7 -7.83 -16.67 19.22
N TRP A 8 -8.77 -16.35 20.10
CA TRP A 8 -9.12 -17.20 21.25
C TRP A 8 -10.45 -17.97 21.07
N ASP A 9 -11.32 -17.46 20.19
CA ASP A 9 -12.69 -17.91 19.96
C ASP A 9 -12.85 -18.90 18.79
N TYR A 10 -11.75 -19.29 18.14
CA TYR A 10 -11.73 -20.29 17.08
C TYR A 10 -10.76 -21.42 17.41
N ASN A 11 -11.09 -22.63 16.95
CA ASN A 11 -10.18 -23.76 16.98
C ASN A 11 -9.27 -23.75 15.74
N ILE A 12 -8.35 -22.78 15.70
CA ILE A 12 -7.38 -22.59 14.63
C ILE A 12 -6.00 -22.51 15.28
N ASP A 13 -5.03 -23.26 14.77
CA ASP A 13 -3.66 -23.16 15.27
C ASP A 13 -2.83 -22.06 14.58
N GLU A 14 -1.62 -21.82 15.09
CA GLU A 14 -0.74 -20.78 14.56
C GLU A 14 -0.39 -20.97 13.08
N THR A 15 -0.27 -22.22 12.61
CA THR A 15 0.09 -22.52 11.22
C THR A 15 -1.10 -22.21 10.31
N GLU A 16 -2.28 -22.73 10.66
CA GLU A 16 -3.51 -22.45 9.91
C GLU A 16 -3.79 -20.94 9.87
N PHE A 17 -3.61 -20.24 10.99
CA PHE A 17 -3.81 -18.79 11.03
C PHE A 17 -2.85 -18.05 10.08
N ARG A 18 -1.57 -18.43 10.04
CA ARG A 18 -0.59 -17.83 9.12
C ARG A 18 -0.91 -18.12 7.67
N GLU A 19 -1.40 -19.31 7.35
CA GLU A 19 -1.84 -19.64 5.99
C GLU A 19 -3.06 -18.80 5.59
N ILE A 20 -4.00 -18.54 6.51
CA ILE A 20 -5.15 -17.65 6.26
C ILE A 20 -4.67 -16.20 6.08
N LEU A 21 -3.81 -15.70 6.97
CA LEU A 21 -3.25 -14.34 6.88
C LEU A 21 -2.43 -14.14 5.59
N GLY A 22 -1.74 -15.18 5.14
CA GLY A 22 -1.02 -15.20 3.87
C GLY A 22 -1.92 -15.33 2.64
N GLY A 23 -3.24 -15.54 2.83
CA GLY A 23 -4.19 -15.75 1.75
C GLY A 23 -4.10 -17.11 1.05
N ARG A 24 -3.35 -18.06 1.62
CA ARG A 24 -3.15 -19.42 1.08
C ARG A 24 -4.20 -20.41 1.56
N LEU A 25 -4.87 -20.10 2.68
CA LEU A 25 -5.95 -20.90 3.25
C LEU A 25 -7.20 -20.02 3.46
N LYS A 26 -8.37 -20.62 3.27
CA LYS A 26 -9.66 -20.04 3.63
C LYS A 26 -10.53 -21.11 4.26
N ILE A 27 -11.03 -20.85 5.47
CA ILE A 27 -11.90 -21.80 6.21
C ILE A 27 -13.29 -21.18 6.34
N GLY A 28 -14.25 -21.62 5.52
CA GLY A 28 -15.58 -21.03 5.48
C GLY A 28 -15.53 -19.52 5.17
N ARG A 29 -15.87 -18.68 6.15
CA ARG A 29 -15.82 -17.20 6.05
C ARG A 29 -14.49 -16.59 6.51
N LEU A 30 -13.57 -17.40 7.01
CA LEU A 30 -12.30 -16.95 7.57
C LEU A 30 -11.28 -16.82 6.45
N ASP A 31 -11.10 -15.60 5.97
CA ASP A 31 -10.17 -15.24 4.90
C ASP A 31 -9.06 -14.29 5.39
N ARG A 32 -8.20 -13.84 4.46
CA ARG A 32 -7.10 -12.93 4.76
C ARG A 32 -7.54 -11.65 5.46
N ASP A 33 -8.68 -11.08 5.09
CA ASP A 33 -9.15 -9.86 5.75
C ASP A 33 -9.58 -10.13 7.18
N TRP A 34 -10.29 -11.24 7.40
CA TRP A 34 -10.67 -11.65 8.74
C TRP A 34 -9.43 -11.80 9.62
N ALA A 35 -8.39 -12.49 9.13
CA ALA A 35 -7.14 -12.68 9.86
C ALA A 35 -6.40 -11.36 10.11
N ALA A 36 -6.30 -10.49 9.10
CA ALA A 36 -5.67 -9.19 9.24
C ALA A 36 -6.36 -8.33 10.30
N VAL A 37 -7.70 -8.23 10.24
CA VAL A 37 -8.48 -7.47 11.23
C VAL A 37 -8.30 -8.06 12.64
N ARG A 38 -8.16 -9.39 12.79
CA ARG A 38 -7.88 -10.01 14.09
C ARG A 38 -6.54 -9.59 14.68
N VAL A 39 -5.49 -9.58 13.87
CA VAL A 39 -4.18 -9.08 14.29
C VAL A 39 -4.28 -7.61 14.66
N LEU A 40 -4.90 -6.80 13.80
CA LEU A 40 -5.04 -5.35 14.03
C LEU A 40 -5.87 -5.00 15.25
N GLU A 41 -6.88 -5.79 15.61
CA GLU A 41 -7.77 -5.54 16.74
C GLU A 41 -7.17 -6.00 18.09
N ASN A 42 -6.39 -7.08 18.08
CA ASN A 42 -6.03 -7.77 19.33
C ASN A 42 -4.55 -7.96 19.57
N ALA A 43 -3.71 -8.02 18.53
CA ALA A 43 -2.28 -8.27 18.71
C ALA A 43 -1.56 -7.04 19.29
N PRO A 44 -0.45 -7.22 20.02
CA PRO A 44 0.48 -6.14 20.33
C PRO A 44 1.03 -5.48 19.08
N TYR A 45 1.49 -4.22 19.18
CA TYR A 45 1.99 -3.48 18.01
C TYR A 45 3.15 -4.18 17.29
N GLU A 46 4.10 -4.73 18.04
CA GLU A 46 5.23 -5.48 17.47
C GLU A 46 4.78 -6.68 16.63
N GLU A 47 3.74 -7.38 17.09
CA GLU A 47 3.15 -8.50 16.37
C GLU A 47 2.38 -8.04 15.12
N ILE A 48 1.70 -6.90 15.18
CA ILE A 48 1.09 -6.28 13.99
C ILE A 48 2.16 -6.03 12.92
N VAL A 49 3.27 -5.39 13.31
CA VAL A 49 4.38 -5.09 12.39
C VAL A 49 5.01 -6.38 11.86
N ARG A 50 5.23 -7.38 12.72
CA ARG A 50 5.85 -8.66 12.33
C ARG A 50 4.99 -9.47 11.35
N LEU A 51 3.68 -9.52 11.57
CA LEU A 51 2.77 -10.39 10.83
C LEU A 51 2.19 -9.75 9.57
N ILE A 52 1.86 -8.46 9.62
CA ILE A 52 1.28 -7.73 8.49
C ILE A 52 2.36 -6.98 7.70
N GLY A 53 3.33 -6.39 8.40
CA GLY A 53 4.34 -5.53 7.81
C GLY A 53 3.79 -4.15 7.43
N PHE A 54 4.66 -3.14 7.42
CA PHE A 54 4.27 -1.77 7.06
C PHE A 54 3.71 -1.66 5.65
N ARG A 55 4.23 -2.46 4.70
CA ARG A 55 3.75 -2.48 3.32
C ARG A 55 2.29 -2.88 3.23
N SER A 56 1.94 -4.08 3.70
CA SER A 56 0.56 -4.58 3.63
C SER A 56 -0.37 -3.70 4.46
N LEU A 57 0.13 -3.14 5.58
CA LEU A 57 -0.63 -2.20 6.38
C LEU A 57 -0.99 -0.96 5.56
N VAL A 58 -0.03 -0.32 4.88
CA VAL A 58 -0.30 0.87 4.06
C VAL A 58 -1.23 0.54 2.88
N GLU A 59 -0.97 -0.55 2.16
CA GLU A 59 -1.71 -0.93 0.96
C GLU A 59 -3.16 -1.34 1.27
N GLU A 60 -3.39 -2.07 2.36
CA GLU A 60 -4.68 -2.72 2.63
C GLU A 60 -5.49 -2.00 3.73
N TRP A 61 -4.91 -1.01 4.42
CA TRP A 61 -5.62 -0.26 5.47
C TRP A 61 -6.98 0.31 5.06
N PRO A 62 -7.16 0.90 3.86
CA PRO A 62 -8.47 1.38 3.42
C PRO A 62 -9.56 0.29 3.44
N ARG A 63 -9.19 -0.97 3.22
CA ARG A 63 -10.09 -2.14 3.24
C ARG A 63 -10.39 -2.64 4.67
N TRP A 64 -9.43 -2.51 5.59
CA TRP A 64 -9.55 -3.03 6.96
C TRP A 64 -10.07 -2.02 7.98
N ARG A 65 -9.85 -0.71 7.78
CA ARG A 65 -10.11 0.34 8.77
C ARG A 65 -11.54 0.39 9.32
N SER A 66 -12.54 0.04 8.49
CA SER A 66 -13.96 0.06 8.89
C SER A 66 -14.36 -1.17 9.72
N ARG A 67 -13.50 -2.21 9.74
CA ARG A 67 -13.73 -3.46 10.46
C ARG A 67 -13.02 -3.49 11.82
N VAL A 68 -12.05 -2.59 12.05
CA VAL A 68 -11.39 -2.38 13.35
C VAL A 68 -12.35 -1.61 14.26
N ARG A 69 -12.70 -2.22 15.40
CA ARG A 69 -13.68 -1.69 16.36
C ARG A 69 -13.04 -0.75 17.37
N SER A 70 -11.81 -1.03 17.79
CA SER A 70 -11.08 -0.20 18.73
C SER A 70 -10.73 1.16 18.11
N GLU A 71 -11.39 2.21 18.59
CA GLU A 71 -11.16 3.59 18.16
C GLU A 71 -9.70 4.03 18.33
N SER A 72 -9.06 3.65 19.44
CA SER A 72 -7.66 3.98 19.69
C SER A 72 -6.73 3.35 18.65
N ARG A 73 -6.92 2.05 18.37
CA ARG A 73 -6.13 1.34 17.34
C ARG A 73 -6.38 1.90 15.96
N ARG A 74 -7.65 2.18 15.62
CA ARG A 74 -8.02 2.77 14.33
C ARG A 74 -7.33 4.12 14.11
N ARG A 75 -7.35 5.02 15.09
CA ARG A 75 -6.65 6.31 15.00
C ARG A 75 -5.13 6.14 14.88
N GLY A 76 -4.53 5.31 15.73
CA GLY A 76 -3.07 5.09 15.73
C GLY A 76 -2.55 4.49 14.43
N LEU A 77 -3.24 3.46 13.92
CA LEU A 77 -2.90 2.83 12.64
C LEU A 77 -3.17 3.76 11.45
N HIS A 78 -4.25 4.55 11.49
CA HIS A 78 -4.52 5.53 10.45
C HIS A 78 -3.43 6.60 10.39
N PHE A 79 -3.01 7.13 11.54
CA PHE A 79 -1.86 8.03 11.61
C PHE A 79 -0.61 7.37 11.03
N LEU A 80 -0.31 6.13 11.42
CA LEU A 80 0.88 5.43 10.96
C LEU A 80 0.88 5.19 9.45
N VAL A 81 -0.27 4.81 8.87
CA VAL A 81 -0.42 4.61 7.43
C VAL A 81 -0.26 5.91 6.65
N ASP A 82 -0.70 7.03 7.22
CA ASP A 82 -0.54 8.35 6.61
C ASP A 82 0.88 8.90 6.78
N TRP A 83 1.50 8.65 7.93
CA TRP A 83 2.81 9.15 8.32
C TRP A 83 3.96 8.37 7.70
N LEU A 84 3.84 7.03 7.59
CA LEU A 84 4.91 6.18 7.08
C LEU A 84 5.35 6.62 5.69
N PRO A 85 4.49 6.75 4.66
CA PRO A 85 4.94 7.19 3.35
C PRO A 85 5.57 8.60 3.39
N ALA A 86 5.08 9.49 4.26
CA ALA A 86 5.60 10.84 4.44
C ALA A 86 7.01 10.88 5.03
N ARG A 87 7.36 9.93 5.89
CA ARG A 87 8.67 9.88 6.55
C ARG A 87 9.63 8.85 5.96
N HIS A 88 9.09 7.85 5.28
CA HIS A 88 9.76 6.70 4.68
C HIS A 88 9.60 6.75 3.15
N PRO A 89 10.33 7.65 2.45
CA PRO A 89 10.27 7.80 1.01
C PRO A 89 10.61 6.50 0.25
N GLU A 90 11.25 5.52 0.90
CA GLU A 90 11.48 4.19 0.34
C GLU A 90 10.19 3.44 -0.05
N VAL A 91 9.05 3.78 0.56
CA VAL A 91 7.74 3.20 0.18
C VAL A 91 7.34 3.68 -1.22
N LEU A 92 7.45 4.99 -1.48
CA LEU A 92 7.21 5.55 -2.81
C LEU A 92 8.27 5.08 -3.80
N ALA A 93 9.53 5.00 -3.38
CA ALA A 93 10.62 4.46 -4.20
C ALA A 93 10.30 3.04 -4.70
N ASN A 94 9.82 2.15 -3.83
CA ASN A 94 9.45 0.78 -4.22
C ASN A 94 8.31 0.74 -5.24
N LYS A 95 7.36 1.69 -5.18
CA LYS A 95 6.27 1.79 -6.16
C LYS A 95 6.76 2.29 -7.51
N VAL A 96 7.70 3.22 -7.49
CA VAL A 96 8.38 3.65 -8.71
C VAL A 96 9.17 2.50 -9.33
N SER A 97 9.92 1.72 -8.53
CA SER A 97 10.59 0.51 -9.02
C SER A 97 9.60 -0.47 -9.66
N ALA A 98 8.48 -0.74 -8.98
CA ALA A 98 7.44 -1.66 -9.48
C ALA A 98 6.81 -1.16 -10.80
N LEU A 99 6.55 0.14 -10.92
CA LEU A 99 6.06 0.74 -12.16
C LEU A 99 7.02 0.50 -13.32
N ILE A 100 8.33 0.67 -13.10
CA ILE A 100 9.34 0.42 -14.15
C ILE A 100 9.41 -1.07 -14.49
N ASP A 101 9.41 -1.94 -13.48
CA ASP A 101 9.59 -3.39 -13.67
C ASP A 101 8.38 -4.06 -14.34
N ARG A 102 7.16 -3.62 -14.04
CA ARG A 102 5.92 -4.35 -14.38
C ARG A 102 4.95 -3.56 -15.25
N ASP A 103 5.04 -2.23 -15.22
CA ASP A 103 4.19 -1.33 -16.00
C ASP A 103 2.68 -1.56 -15.75
N GLU A 104 2.30 -1.86 -14.51
CA GLU A 104 0.90 -2.12 -14.17
C GLU A 104 0.15 -0.82 -13.82
N PRO A 105 -1.09 -0.62 -14.31
CA PRO A 105 -1.90 0.56 -13.97
C PRO A 105 -2.07 0.82 -12.47
N LYS A 106 -2.09 -0.23 -11.64
CA LYS A 106 -2.19 -0.09 -10.18
C LYS A 106 -0.99 0.66 -9.58
N ASP A 107 0.20 0.52 -10.16
CA ASP A 107 1.40 1.19 -9.64
C ASP A 107 1.35 2.69 -9.97
N MET A 108 0.75 3.08 -11.10
CA MET A 108 0.41 4.48 -11.39
C MET A 108 -0.62 5.03 -10.39
N ALA A 109 -1.63 4.23 -10.02
CA ALA A 109 -2.61 4.57 -8.99
C ALA A 109 -1.97 4.84 -7.63
N ASP A 110 -1.04 3.96 -7.22
CA ASP A 110 -0.30 4.10 -5.97
C ASP A 110 0.57 5.35 -5.98
N ILE A 111 1.33 5.59 -7.06
CA ILE A 111 2.16 6.81 -7.21
C ILE A 111 1.31 8.07 -7.17
N TRP A 112 0.17 8.10 -7.87
CA TRP A 112 -0.79 9.20 -7.80
C TRP A 112 -1.31 9.41 -6.38
N GLY A 113 -1.71 8.34 -5.69
CA GLY A 113 -2.20 8.41 -4.32
C GLY A 113 -1.15 8.98 -3.36
N PHE A 114 0.09 8.53 -3.48
CA PHE A 114 1.19 9.03 -2.66
C PHE A 114 1.56 10.49 -2.97
N CYS A 115 1.71 10.84 -4.25
CA CYS A 115 2.18 12.17 -4.63
C CYS A 115 1.07 13.23 -4.57
N CYS A 116 -0.14 12.93 -5.05
CA CYS A 116 -1.20 13.93 -5.21
C CYS A 116 -2.16 13.98 -4.01
N VAL A 117 -2.45 12.84 -3.39
CA VAL A 117 -3.33 12.80 -2.20
C VAL A 117 -2.52 12.96 -0.92
N LYS A 118 -1.39 12.26 -0.78
CA LYS A 118 -0.53 12.29 0.42
C LYS A 118 0.61 13.31 0.35
N ARG A 119 0.75 14.03 -0.77
CA ARG A 119 1.73 15.12 -0.97
C ARG A 119 3.18 14.66 -0.76
N LEU A 120 3.49 13.42 -1.10
CA LEU A 120 4.86 12.93 -1.10
C LEU A 120 5.65 13.52 -2.25
N SER A 121 6.94 13.81 -2.00
CA SER A 121 7.84 14.29 -3.02
C SER A 121 8.41 13.13 -3.83
N LEU A 122 7.97 13.01 -5.09
CA LEU A 122 8.53 12.06 -6.05
C LEU A 122 10.05 12.25 -6.27
N PRO A 123 10.61 13.47 -6.41
CA PRO A 123 12.07 13.65 -6.51
C PRO A 123 12.84 13.08 -5.31
N GLN A 124 12.43 13.40 -4.08
CA GLN A 124 13.01 12.83 -2.85
C GLN A 124 12.93 11.30 -2.79
N ALA A 125 11.84 10.70 -3.27
CA ALA A 125 11.73 9.24 -3.33
C ALA A 125 12.72 8.63 -4.32
N LEU A 126 12.95 9.27 -5.47
CA LEU A 126 13.98 8.86 -6.44
C LEU A 126 15.40 9.01 -5.86
N THR A 127 15.67 10.07 -5.10
CA THR A 127 16.97 10.26 -4.43
C THR A 127 17.21 9.22 -3.33
N GLY A 128 16.16 8.83 -2.58
CA GLY A 128 16.24 7.78 -1.55
C GLY A 128 16.33 6.35 -2.13
N ALA A 129 15.74 6.12 -3.31
CA ALA A 129 15.80 4.85 -4.03
C ALA A 129 17.24 4.43 -4.40
N ALA A 130 18.13 5.41 -4.59
CA ALA A 130 19.51 5.22 -4.98
C ALA A 130 20.32 4.31 -4.03
N GLY A 131 19.84 4.08 -2.80
CA GLY A 131 20.47 3.18 -1.83
C GLY A 131 20.04 1.71 -1.88
N LYS A 132 18.96 1.33 -2.59
CA LYS A 132 18.46 -0.07 -2.66
C LYS A 132 18.27 -0.60 -4.08
N ALA A 133 18.05 0.28 -5.06
CA ALA A 133 18.07 -0.06 -6.47
C ALA A 133 18.94 0.99 -7.17
N ALA A 134 20.15 0.59 -7.57
CA ALA A 134 20.95 1.43 -8.44
C ALA A 134 20.14 1.75 -9.71
N GLY A 135 19.90 3.03 -10.00
CA GLY A 135 19.67 3.48 -11.38
C GLY A 135 18.24 3.70 -11.87
N ILE A 136 17.25 4.02 -11.03
CA ILE A 136 15.98 4.52 -11.58
C ILE A 136 16.20 5.90 -12.20
N PHE A 137 16.21 5.94 -13.53
CA PHE A 137 16.42 7.16 -14.30
C PHE A 137 15.13 8.00 -14.36
N PRO A 138 15.11 9.24 -13.84
CA PRO A 138 13.87 10.02 -13.73
C PRO A 138 13.10 10.21 -15.05
N PRO A 139 13.73 10.39 -16.22
CA PRO A 139 13.02 10.44 -17.49
C PRO A 139 12.28 9.15 -17.86
N ASP A 140 12.74 7.97 -17.44
CA ASP A 140 12.03 6.72 -17.71
C ASP A 140 10.75 6.61 -16.86
N VAL A 141 10.83 7.07 -15.60
CA VAL A 141 9.65 7.23 -14.74
C VAL A 141 8.69 8.23 -15.38
N ALA A 142 9.18 9.38 -15.82
CA ALA A 142 8.36 10.40 -16.47
C ALA A 142 7.64 9.86 -17.71
N ARG A 143 8.35 9.11 -18.57
CA ARG A 143 7.77 8.45 -19.74
C ARG A 143 6.57 7.58 -19.37
N ARG A 144 6.67 6.80 -18.29
CA ARG A 144 5.55 5.96 -17.79
C ARG A 144 4.39 6.81 -17.29
N LEU A 145 4.65 7.83 -16.48
CA LEU A 145 3.59 8.69 -15.95
C LEU A 145 2.88 9.47 -17.08
N LEU A 146 3.62 9.95 -18.08
CA LEU A 146 3.09 10.65 -19.24
C LEU A 146 2.31 9.74 -20.20
N SER A 147 2.53 8.42 -20.16
CA SER A 147 1.72 7.47 -20.92
C SER A 147 0.37 7.12 -20.27
N ALA A 148 0.13 7.59 -19.04
CA ALA A 148 -1.12 7.31 -18.33
C ALA A 148 -2.33 7.77 -19.15
N SER A 149 -3.34 6.90 -19.21
CA SER A 149 -4.55 7.12 -19.99
C SER A 149 -5.80 6.75 -19.21
N LYS A 150 -6.96 7.13 -19.74
CA LYS A 150 -8.26 6.73 -19.18
C LYS A 150 -8.45 5.21 -19.14
N LYS A 151 -7.84 4.46 -20.08
CA LYS A 151 -7.92 2.98 -20.08
C LYS A 151 -7.22 2.36 -18.88
N ASP A 152 -6.12 2.96 -18.43
CA ASP A 152 -5.41 2.52 -17.23
C ASP A 152 -6.27 2.75 -15.99
N TRP A 153 -6.95 3.91 -15.94
CA TRP A 153 -7.91 4.22 -14.87
C TRP A 153 -9.05 3.20 -14.76
N GLU A 154 -9.59 2.75 -15.90
CA GLU A 154 -10.74 1.84 -15.98
C GLU A 154 -10.45 0.44 -15.43
N VAL A 155 -9.21 -0.03 -15.49
CA VAL A 155 -8.83 -1.38 -15.02
C VAL A 155 -8.40 -1.41 -13.55
N ILE A 156 -8.24 -0.26 -12.91
CA ILE A 156 -7.86 -0.15 -11.50
C ILE A 156 -9.08 -0.37 -10.60
N LYS A 157 -8.92 -1.19 -9.56
CA LYS A 157 -9.93 -1.41 -8.53
C LYS A 157 -9.85 -0.32 -7.45
N TRP A 158 -10.64 0.71 -7.60
CA TRP A 158 -10.69 1.84 -6.67
C TRP A 158 -11.55 1.56 -5.44
N ILE A 159 -11.11 2.07 -4.29
CA ILE A 159 -11.94 2.17 -3.08
C ILE A 159 -12.72 3.49 -3.08
N THR A 160 -12.05 4.57 -3.51
CA THR A 160 -12.65 5.88 -3.78
C THR A 160 -11.96 6.41 -5.02
N ALA A 161 -12.67 6.42 -6.13
CA ALA A 161 -12.07 6.73 -7.43
C ALA A 161 -11.95 8.26 -7.61
N PRO A 162 -10.80 8.77 -8.06
CA PRO A 162 -10.71 10.14 -8.56
C PRO A 162 -11.41 10.27 -9.91
N GLU A 163 -11.77 11.50 -10.29
CA GLU A 163 -12.18 11.79 -11.66
C GLU A 163 -11.09 11.34 -12.66
N PRO A 164 -11.44 10.61 -13.74
CA PRO A 164 -10.45 10.04 -14.65
C PRO A 164 -9.52 11.08 -15.26
N ASP A 165 -10.07 12.22 -15.69
CA ASP A 165 -9.28 13.29 -16.33
C ASP A 165 -8.34 13.95 -15.33
N ARG A 166 -8.75 14.07 -14.06
CA ARG A 166 -7.89 14.55 -12.98
C ARG A 166 -6.74 13.58 -12.71
N PHE A 167 -7.02 12.28 -12.66
CA PHE A 167 -6.00 11.25 -12.46
C PHE A 167 -4.92 11.30 -13.56
N VAL A 168 -5.35 11.36 -14.82
CA VAL A 168 -4.44 11.44 -15.97
C VAL A 168 -3.64 12.75 -15.94
N SER A 169 -4.32 13.88 -15.77
CA SER A 169 -3.66 15.20 -15.72
C SER A 169 -2.65 15.31 -14.57
N ASP A 170 -2.99 14.77 -13.39
CA ASP A 170 -2.11 14.78 -12.22
C ASP A 170 -0.85 13.94 -12.47
N LEU A 171 -0.99 12.76 -13.08
CA LEU A 171 0.13 11.89 -13.45
C LEU A 171 1.02 12.53 -14.52
N HIS A 172 0.42 13.15 -15.54
CA HIS A 172 1.17 13.89 -16.56
C HIS A 172 1.96 15.03 -15.93
N GLY A 173 1.34 15.82 -15.06
CA GLY A 173 2.02 16.89 -14.34
C GLY A 173 3.16 16.40 -13.44
N LEU A 174 3.05 15.21 -12.83
CA LEU A 174 4.17 14.58 -12.11
C LEU A 174 5.30 14.20 -13.06
N GLY A 175 4.98 13.62 -14.22
CA GLY A 175 5.98 13.28 -15.24
C GLY A 175 6.69 14.50 -15.80
N GLU A 176 5.96 15.56 -16.14
CA GLU A 176 6.54 16.83 -16.64
C GLU A 176 7.54 17.42 -15.64
N ARG A 177 7.20 17.49 -14.35
CA ARG A 177 8.10 18.01 -13.29
C ARG A 177 9.38 17.20 -13.09
N LEU A 178 9.41 15.93 -13.53
CA LEU A 178 10.63 15.12 -13.49
C LEU A 178 11.57 15.42 -14.66
N VAL A 179 11.05 15.94 -15.77
CA VAL A 179 11.82 16.23 -17.00
C VAL A 179 12.17 17.72 -17.10
N LEU A 180 11.27 18.58 -16.60
CA LEU A 180 11.36 20.04 -16.62
C LEU A 180 11.44 20.57 -15.18
N PRO A 181 12.61 20.44 -14.50
CA PRO A 181 12.80 20.94 -13.14
C PRO A 181 12.80 22.47 -13.05
#